data_AF-A0A6L3Y806-F1
#
_entry.id   AF-A0A6L3Y806-F1
#
_cell.length_a   1.000
_cell.length_b   1.000
_cell.length_c   1.000
_cell.angle_alpha   90.00
_cell.angle_beta   90.00
_cell.angle_gamma   90.00
#
_symmetry.space_group_name_H-M   'P 1'
#
loop_
_entity.id
_entity.type
_entity.pdbx_description
1 polymer ?
#
loop_
_entity_poly.entity_id
_entity_poly.type
_entity_poly.pdbx_seq_one_letter_code
_entity_poly.pdbx_strand_id
1 'polypeptide(L)'
;MMFKKTVVAAAILAFSVIQGHTEDLPFDDSQHANVEGVLTSHLDRKIQKAGEIIKFAFNVSGLTLSIPAGDYVRVDYGATDIVRNDGSLDSYVDFGLTCPSVGSGMPVGGSFACTGSYTVRQADIDAGGFMIALGVALSTRDFALYGGSVMEVFEVEEVIEPEIPKPEDEEKTACKPMPLPSNGAKFVFRCQPASVCS
;
A
#
# COMPACT_ATOMS: atom_id res chain seq x y z
N MET A 1 34.90 -72.40 -5.85
CA MET A 1 35.19 -71.17 -5.07
C MET A 1 34.03 -70.21 -5.34
N MET A 2 33.04 -69.92 -4.47
CA MET A 2 33.01 -69.86 -2.98
C MET A 2 34.10 -68.90 -2.46
N PHE A 3 33.87 -67.79 -1.71
CA PHE A 3 32.72 -67.20 -0.98
C PHE A 3 32.76 -65.64 -1.12
N LYS A 4 31.94 -64.74 -0.52
CA LYS A 4 30.85 -64.78 0.50
C LYS A 4 29.84 -63.61 0.29
N LYS A 5 29.04 -63.26 1.32
CA LYS A 5 28.24 -62.01 1.49
C LYS A 5 28.56 -61.38 2.86
N THR A 6 28.62 -60.04 2.96
CA THR A 6 28.25 -59.16 4.12
C THR A 6 28.36 -57.70 3.63
N VAL A 7 27.33 -56.85 3.55
CA VAL A 7 26.39 -56.29 4.56
C VAL A 7 27.08 -55.47 5.66
N VAL A 8 26.98 -54.13 5.58
CA VAL A 8 26.65 -53.20 6.67
C VAL A 8 25.77 -52.09 6.07
N ALA A 9 24.79 -51.59 6.83
CA ALA A 9 23.81 -50.59 6.41
C ALA A 9 23.96 -49.27 7.21
N ALA A 10 23.04 -48.33 6.93
CA ALA A 10 22.76 -47.10 7.66
C ALA A 10 23.70 -45.89 7.43
N ALA A 11 23.22 -44.98 6.59
CA ALA A 11 23.39 -43.53 6.74
C ALA A 11 22.00 -42.89 6.57
N ILE A 12 21.16 -43.02 7.60
CA ILE A 12 19.87 -42.30 7.66
C ILE A 12 20.21 -40.82 7.90
N LEU A 13 19.84 -39.96 6.96
CA LEU A 13 20.04 -38.52 7.08
C LEU A 13 19.25 -38.00 8.29
N ALA A 14 19.96 -37.41 9.24
CA ALA A 14 19.34 -36.75 10.38
C ALA A 14 18.63 -35.48 9.90
N PHE A 15 17.30 -35.54 9.81
CA PHE A 15 16.44 -34.37 9.69
C PHE A 15 16.44 -33.62 11.03
N SER A 16 17.45 -32.80 11.27
CA SER A 16 17.47 -31.88 12.39
C SER A 16 16.59 -30.67 12.08
N VAL A 17 15.32 -30.76 12.48
CA VAL A 17 14.48 -29.57 12.67
C VAL A 17 15.13 -28.71 13.74
N ILE A 18 15.59 -27.53 13.38
CA ILE A 18 15.90 -26.46 14.33
C ILE A 18 14.69 -25.53 14.36
N GLN A 19 13.98 -25.55 15.49
CA GLN A 19 12.93 -24.58 15.78
C GLN A 19 13.51 -23.18 15.90
N GLY A 20 12.71 -22.18 15.58
CA GLY A 20 13.18 -20.80 15.45
C GLY A 20 13.91 -20.29 16.69
N HIS A 21 15.17 -19.92 16.50
CA HIS A 21 15.75 -18.79 17.20
C HIS A 21 15.56 -17.57 16.30
N THR A 22 14.88 -16.54 16.82
CA THR A 22 15.17 -15.16 16.42
C THR A 22 16.56 -14.85 16.98
N GLU A 23 17.60 -15.22 16.24
CA GLU A 23 18.94 -14.72 16.53
C GLU A 23 18.97 -13.26 16.12
N ASP A 24 19.12 -12.37 17.11
CA ASP A 24 19.63 -11.02 16.86
C ASP A 24 21.01 -11.18 16.21
N LEU A 25 21.04 -11.16 14.89
CA LEU A 25 22.28 -11.30 14.13
C LEU A 25 23.24 -10.18 14.57
N PRO A 26 24.53 -10.49 14.79
CA PRO A 26 25.51 -9.44 15.07
C PRO A 26 25.47 -8.45 13.90
N PHE A 27 25.38 -7.15 14.23
CA PHE A 27 25.36 -6.08 13.23
C PHE A 27 26.49 -6.29 12.23
N ASP A 28 26.13 -6.45 10.96
CA ASP A 28 27.08 -6.62 9.88
C ASP A 28 27.80 -5.29 9.65
N ASP A 29 29.13 -5.27 9.85
CA ASP A 29 30.00 -4.11 9.61
C ASP A 29 29.92 -3.59 8.15
N SER A 30 29.32 -4.35 7.24
CA SER A 30 29.00 -3.95 5.86
C SER A 30 27.78 -3.02 5.74
N GLN A 31 26.94 -2.91 6.78
CA GLN A 31 25.74 -2.07 6.78
C GLN A 31 26.00 -0.73 7.46
N HIS A 32 26.32 0.29 6.67
CA HIS A 32 26.56 1.63 7.19
C HIS A 32 25.30 2.41 7.62
N ALA A 33 24.10 1.87 7.36
CA ALA A 33 22.82 2.33 7.87
C ALA A 33 21.75 1.24 7.73
N ASN A 34 20.70 1.32 8.53
CA ASN A 34 19.42 0.66 8.28
C ASN A 34 18.58 1.52 7.32
N VAL A 35 17.98 0.91 6.29
CA VAL A 35 17.09 1.58 5.32
C VAL A 35 15.79 0.79 5.19
N GLU A 36 14.71 1.36 5.72
CA GLU A 36 13.39 0.72 5.76
C GLU A 36 12.42 1.41 4.78
N GLY A 37 11.87 0.66 3.83
CA GLY A 37 10.81 1.14 2.95
C GLY A 37 9.45 1.06 3.64
N VAL A 38 8.76 2.18 3.80
CA VAL A 38 7.46 2.28 4.48
C VAL A 38 6.42 3.00 3.64
N LEU A 39 5.18 2.50 3.68
CA LEU A 39 4.03 3.18 3.10
C LEU A 39 3.58 4.34 4.01
N THR A 40 3.25 5.50 3.43
CA THR A 40 2.90 6.73 4.19
C THR A 40 1.51 7.30 3.88
N SER A 41 0.75 6.64 3.01
CA SER A 41 -0.64 6.95 2.63
C SER A 41 -1.30 5.69 2.10
N HIS A 42 -2.63 5.59 2.08
CA HIS A 42 -3.34 4.36 1.67
C HIS A 42 -2.87 3.16 2.52
N LEU A 43 -2.80 3.34 3.85
CA LEU A 43 -2.27 2.35 4.80
C LEU A 43 -3.15 1.11 4.95
N ASP A 44 -4.41 1.21 4.51
CA ASP A 44 -5.36 0.12 4.31
C ASP A 44 -5.14 -0.64 2.98
N ARG A 45 -4.20 -0.17 2.14
CA ARG A 45 -3.93 -0.59 0.77
C ARG A 45 -5.14 -0.52 -0.18
N LYS A 46 -6.03 0.44 0.05
CA LYS A 46 -7.20 0.64 -0.80
C LYS A 46 -7.03 1.83 -1.73
N ILE A 47 -7.53 1.67 -2.95
CA ILE A 47 -7.66 2.71 -3.97
C ILE A 47 -9.09 2.72 -4.50
N GLN A 48 -9.60 3.89 -4.89
CA GLN A 48 -10.97 4.03 -5.39
C GLN A 48 -11.03 4.57 -6.83
N LYS A 49 -10.02 5.31 -7.28
CA LYS A 49 -9.95 5.89 -8.64
C LYS A 49 -8.52 6.20 -9.10
N ALA A 50 -8.38 6.35 -10.42
CA ALA A 50 -7.19 6.92 -11.03
C ALA A 50 -6.95 8.37 -10.58
N GLY A 51 -5.69 8.77 -10.51
CA GLY A 51 -5.24 10.08 -10.02
C GLY A 51 -5.03 10.16 -8.51
N GLU A 52 -5.33 9.10 -7.75
CA GLU A 52 -4.88 8.97 -6.36
C GLU A 52 -3.33 8.91 -6.29
N ILE A 53 -2.76 9.46 -5.20
CA ILE A 53 -1.30 9.58 -5.04
C ILE A 53 -0.87 8.77 -3.82
N ILE A 54 -0.35 7.58 -4.09
CA ILE A 54 0.28 6.71 -3.11
C ILE A 54 1.67 7.25 -2.83
N LYS A 55 2.01 7.45 -1.56
CA LYS A 55 3.28 7.97 -1.06
C LYS A 55 3.96 6.97 -0.15
N PHE A 56 5.27 6.88 -0.26
CA PHE A 56 6.12 6.06 0.60
C PHE A 56 7.41 6.79 0.93
N ALA A 57 8.11 6.29 1.94
CA ALA A 57 9.39 6.80 2.39
C ALA A 57 10.39 5.65 2.55
N PHE A 58 11.67 5.93 2.32
CA PHE A 58 12.78 5.08 2.73
C PHE A 58 13.47 5.77 3.90
N ASN A 59 13.22 5.25 5.10
CA ASN A 59 13.73 5.76 6.35
C ASN A 59 15.15 5.23 6.58
N VAL A 60 16.14 6.11 6.49
CA VAL A 60 17.53 5.83 6.81
C VAL A 60 17.76 6.13 8.29
N SER A 61 18.38 5.20 9.00
CA SER A 61 18.62 5.29 10.44
C SER A 61 19.89 4.56 10.85
N GLY A 62 20.44 4.87 12.03
CA GLY A 62 21.57 4.12 12.58
C GLY A 62 22.86 4.26 11.77
N LEU A 63 23.10 5.44 11.16
CA LEU A 63 24.32 5.72 10.38
C LEU A 63 25.58 5.37 11.19
N THR A 64 26.40 4.42 10.73
CA THR A 64 27.65 4.05 11.43
C THR A 64 28.80 5.01 11.11
N LEU A 65 28.69 5.76 9.99
CA LEU A 65 29.62 6.78 9.54
C LEU A 65 28.91 8.13 9.39
N SER A 66 29.64 9.22 9.63
CA SER A 66 29.11 10.58 9.42
C SER A 66 29.11 10.93 7.93
N ILE A 67 28.00 11.47 7.42
CA ILE A 67 27.93 12.04 6.07
C ILE A 67 28.52 13.46 6.09
N PRO A 68 29.53 13.78 5.27
CA PRO A 68 30.15 15.11 5.25
C PRO A 68 29.19 16.25 4.85
N ALA A 69 29.48 17.45 5.36
CA ALA A 69 28.75 18.66 4.95
C ALA A 69 28.96 18.96 3.45
N GLY A 70 27.85 19.17 2.74
CA GLY A 70 27.86 19.40 1.30
C GLY A 70 28.01 18.15 0.42
N ASP A 71 27.95 16.94 1.00
CA ASP A 71 27.75 15.72 0.21
C ASP A 71 26.29 15.58 -0.24
N TYR A 72 25.93 14.46 -0.88
CA TYR A 72 24.58 14.15 -1.31
C TYR A 72 24.27 12.66 -1.17
N VAL A 73 22.98 12.35 -0.97
CA VAL A 73 22.47 10.98 -1.03
C VAL A 73 22.11 10.69 -2.49
N ARG A 74 22.70 9.63 -3.03
CA ARG A 74 22.33 9.02 -4.31
C ARG A 74 21.23 8.00 -4.10
N VAL A 75 20.39 7.86 -5.12
CA VAL A 75 19.35 6.85 -5.21
C VAL A 75 19.66 5.98 -6.42
N ASP A 76 19.94 4.70 -6.16
CA ASP A 76 20.19 3.69 -7.17
C ASP A 76 18.98 2.75 -7.19
N TYR A 77 18.14 2.84 -8.22
CA TYR A 77 16.93 2.03 -8.35
C TYR A 77 17.27 0.57 -8.72
N GLY A 78 16.78 -0.38 -7.92
CA GLY A 78 16.92 -1.82 -8.17
C GLY A 78 15.73 -2.39 -8.96
N ALA A 79 14.54 -2.31 -8.38
CA ALA A 79 13.26 -2.69 -9.01
C ALA A 79 12.35 -1.47 -9.05
N THR A 80 11.59 -1.29 -10.13
CA THR A 80 10.71 -0.13 -10.35
C THR A 80 9.48 -0.56 -11.15
N ASP A 81 8.81 -1.59 -10.66
CA ASP A 81 7.78 -2.31 -11.39
C ASP A 81 6.40 -2.11 -10.77
N ILE A 82 5.38 -2.00 -11.63
CA ILE A 82 3.95 -2.07 -11.28
C ILE A 82 3.39 -3.34 -11.92
N VAL A 83 3.10 -4.35 -11.11
CA VAL A 83 2.53 -5.62 -11.54
C VAL A 83 1.03 -5.58 -11.29
N ARG A 84 0.20 -5.64 -12.33
CA ARG A 84 -1.26 -5.58 -12.19
C ARG A 84 -1.89 -6.95 -12.02
N ASN A 85 -3.07 -6.99 -11.40
CA ASN A 85 -3.79 -8.23 -11.15
C ASN A 85 -4.28 -8.93 -12.45
N ASP A 86 -4.39 -8.21 -13.56
CA ASP A 86 -4.65 -8.77 -14.90
C ASP A 86 -3.42 -9.42 -15.57
N GLY A 87 -2.25 -9.34 -14.93
CA GLY A 87 -0.97 -9.85 -15.42
C GLY A 87 -0.21 -8.86 -16.31
N SER A 88 -0.70 -7.64 -16.52
CA SER A 88 0.06 -6.59 -17.18
C SER A 88 1.15 -6.00 -16.28
N LEU A 89 2.20 -5.46 -16.88
CA LEU A 89 3.41 -5.00 -16.21
C LEU A 89 3.87 -3.67 -16.80
N ASP A 90 3.97 -2.64 -15.96
CA ASP A 90 4.75 -1.44 -16.28
C ASP A 90 6.09 -1.54 -15.56
N SER A 91 7.17 -1.75 -16.31
CA SER A 91 8.55 -1.71 -15.78
C SER A 91 9.18 -0.34 -15.95
N TYR A 92 10.19 -0.04 -15.12
CA TYR A 92 10.95 1.22 -15.15
C TYR A 92 10.06 2.45 -14.88
N VAL A 93 9.17 2.33 -13.90
CA VAL A 93 8.32 3.42 -13.44
C VAL A 93 9.14 4.40 -12.61
N ASP A 94 9.17 5.67 -13.02
CA ASP A 94 9.74 6.74 -12.22
C ASP A 94 8.80 7.08 -11.05
N PHE A 95 9.32 6.93 -9.84
CA PHE A 95 8.64 7.21 -8.57
C PHE A 95 9.05 8.57 -7.96
N GLY A 96 9.95 9.33 -8.61
CA GLY A 96 10.36 10.65 -8.18
C GLY A 96 11.06 10.70 -6.82
N LEU A 97 11.82 9.67 -6.45
CA LEU A 97 12.39 9.57 -5.10
C LEU A 97 13.34 10.74 -4.81
N THR A 98 13.04 11.49 -3.76
CA THR A 98 13.77 12.69 -3.35
C THR A 98 14.30 12.53 -1.93
N CYS A 99 15.61 12.67 -1.75
CA CYS A 99 16.27 12.67 -0.45
C CYS A 99 16.58 14.12 0.01
N PRO A 100 16.59 14.40 1.33
CA PRO A 100 16.94 15.72 1.86
C PRO A 100 18.42 16.04 1.65
N SER A 101 18.75 17.32 1.49
CA SER A 101 20.13 17.80 1.38
C SER A 101 20.87 17.65 2.71
N VAL A 102 22.01 16.96 2.72
CA VAL A 102 22.89 16.81 3.90
C VAL A 102 23.81 18.04 4.10
N GLY A 103 23.26 19.25 3.93
CA GLY A 103 24.04 20.49 3.81
C GLY A 103 25.00 20.79 4.96
N SER A 104 24.58 20.54 6.20
CA SER A 104 25.42 20.67 7.42
C SER A 104 26.22 19.40 7.77
N GLY A 105 26.08 18.35 6.96
CA GLY A 105 26.48 16.98 7.30
C GLY A 105 25.45 16.27 8.19
N MET A 106 25.63 14.96 8.33
CA MET A 106 24.82 14.10 9.21
C MET A 106 25.76 13.32 10.13
N PRO A 107 25.60 13.36 11.46
CA PRO A 107 26.48 12.64 12.39
C PRO A 107 26.20 11.13 12.38
N VAL A 108 27.12 10.38 12.99
CA VAL A 108 26.91 8.97 13.37
C VAL A 108 25.65 8.87 14.25
N GLY A 109 24.84 7.84 14.02
CA GLY A 109 23.52 7.65 14.62
C GLY A 109 22.41 8.50 14.00
N GLY A 110 22.74 9.38 13.04
CA GLY A 110 21.76 10.23 12.35
C GLY A 110 20.72 9.45 11.54
N SER A 111 19.64 10.13 11.19
CA SER A 111 18.53 9.59 10.41
C SER A 111 17.95 10.63 9.45
N PHE A 112 17.35 10.16 8.36
CA PHE A 112 16.64 10.96 7.38
C PHE A 112 15.68 10.08 6.57
N ALA A 113 14.76 10.67 5.82
CA ALA A 113 13.83 9.93 4.97
C ALA A 113 13.90 10.42 3.53
N CYS A 114 14.09 9.53 2.56
CA CYS A 114 13.86 9.81 1.15
C CYS A 114 12.40 9.51 0.81
N THR A 115 11.68 10.39 0.12
CA THR A 115 10.24 10.20 -0.17
C THR A 115 9.98 10.07 -1.66
N GLY A 116 8.99 9.25 -2.02
CA GLY A 116 8.57 9.04 -3.40
C GLY A 116 7.07 8.83 -3.48
N SER A 117 6.56 8.76 -4.71
CA SER A 117 5.13 8.58 -4.93
C SER A 117 4.81 7.88 -6.24
N TYR A 118 3.65 7.25 -6.26
CA TYR A 118 3.03 6.68 -7.45
C TYR A 118 1.65 7.32 -7.65
N THR A 119 1.33 7.71 -8.89
CA THR A 119 -0.01 8.17 -9.24
C THR A 119 -0.77 7.02 -9.87
N VAL A 120 -1.88 6.61 -9.25
CA VAL A 120 -2.74 5.51 -9.70
C VAL A 120 -3.25 5.81 -11.11
N ARG A 121 -3.04 4.87 -12.04
CA ARG A 121 -3.43 4.95 -13.46
C ARG A 121 -4.78 4.28 -13.67
N GLN A 122 -5.46 4.60 -14.77
CA GLN A 122 -6.74 3.95 -15.08
C GLN A 122 -6.58 2.44 -15.26
N ALA A 123 -5.49 1.99 -15.90
CA ALA A 123 -5.16 0.57 -16.04
C ALA A 123 -5.03 -0.18 -14.70
N ASP A 124 -4.61 0.52 -13.63
CA ASP A 124 -4.49 -0.07 -12.29
C ASP A 124 -5.87 -0.38 -11.67
N ILE A 125 -6.84 0.49 -11.93
CA ILE A 125 -8.24 0.32 -11.53
C ILE A 125 -8.92 -0.73 -12.41
N ASP A 126 -8.73 -0.66 -13.73
CA ASP A 126 -9.32 -1.57 -14.71
C ASP A 126 -8.85 -3.03 -14.49
N ALA A 127 -7.63 -3.22 -14.00
CA ALA A 127 -7.09 -4.53 -13.62
C ALA A 127 -7.62 -5.06 -12.26
N GLY A 128 -8.36 -4.25 -11.50
CA GLY A 128 -8.84 -4.61 -10.16
C GLY A 128 -7.74 -4.61 -9.10
N GLY A 129 -6.68 -3.82 -9.26
CA GLY A 129 -5.58 -3.68 -8.32
C GLY A 129 -4.21 -4.05 -8.89
N PHE A 130 -3.17 -3.78 -8.10
CA PHE A 130 -1.77 -3.92 -8.51
C PHE A 130 -0.82 -4.02 -7.32
N MET A 131 0.39 -4.51 -7.57
CA MET A 131 1.52 -4.50 -6.65
C MET A 131 2.54 -3.45 -7.08
N ILE A 132 2.94 -2.59 -6.14
CA ILE A 132 4.17 -1.79 -6.26
C ILE A 132 5.33 -2.70 -5.87
N ALA A 133 6.29 -2.89 -6.78
CA ALA A 133 7.56 -3.56 -6.52
C ALA A 133 8.71 -2.56 -6.72
N LEU A 134 9.03 -1.84 -5.65
CA LEU A 134 10.08 -0.83 -5.62
C LEU A 134 11.23 -1.29 -4.73
N GLY A 135 12.44 -1.38 -5.29
CA GLY A 135 13.68 -1.59 -4.54
C GLY A 135 14.65 -0.45 -4.79
N VAL A 136 15.26 0.09 -3.74
CA VAL A 136 16.25 1.17 -3.85
C VAL A 136 17.47 0.83 -3.03
N ALA A 137 18.66 1.05 -3.60
CA ALA A 137 19.89 1.20 -2.85
C ALA A 137 20.18 2.69 -2.68
N LEU A 138 20.70 3.08 -1.52
CA LEU A 138 21.12 4.46 -1.26
C LEU A 138 22.64 4.48 -1.16
N SER A 139 23.26 5.60 -1.51
CA SER A 139 24.71 5.75 -1.32
C SER A 139 25.08 7.20 -1.05
N THR A 140 26.18 7.40 -0.34
CA THR A 140 26.88 8.69 -0.25
C THR A 140 28.02 8.71 -1.28
N ARG A 141 28.84 9.75 -1.32
CA ARG A 141 30.05 9.70 -2.16
C ARG A 141 31.07 8.66 -1.67
N ASP A 142 31.14 8.45 -0.35
CA ASP A 142 32.24 7.74 0.30
C ASP A 142 31.86 6.32 0.79
N PHE A 143 30.58 6.02 0.96
CA PHE A 143 30.07 4.71 1.41
C PHE A 143 28.62 4.43 1.00
N ALA A 144 28.26 3.14 0.88
CA ALA A 144 26.90 2.70 0.55
C ALA A 144 26.00 2.65 1.79
N LEU A 145 24.71 2.98 1.60
CA LEU A 145 23.64 2.87 2.58
C LEU A 145 22.72 1.76 2.07
N TYR A 146 22.86 0.54 2.62
CA TYR A 146 22.27 -0.68 2.05
C TYR A 146 20.77 -0.53 1.71
N GLY A 147 20.31 -1.23 0.68
CA GLY A 147 19.00 -0.97 0.09
C GLY A 147 17.79 -1.46 0.90
N GLY A 148 16.67 -0.77 0.69
CA GLY A 148 15.35 -1.16 1.19
C GLY A 148 14.38 -1.43 0.04
N SER A 149 13.22 -2.00 0.34
CA SER A 149 12.14 -2.22 -0.63
C SER A 149 10.76 -1.87 -0.09
N VAL A 150 9.85 -1.58 -1.01
CA VAL A 150 8.40 -1.48 -0.79
C VAL A 150 7.77 -2.50 -1.75
N MET A 151 7.13 -3.53 -1.17
CA MET A 151 6.36 -4.53 -1.90
C MET A 151 4.94 -4.55 -1.32
N GLU A 152 4.07 -3.72 -1.89
CA GLU A 152 2.74 -3.44 -1.37
C GLU A 152 1.70 -3.70 -2.46
N VAL A 153 0.68 -4.50 -2.13
CA VAL A 153 -0.44 -4.85 -3.02
C VAL A 153 -1.63 -3.97 -2.68
N PHE A 154 -2.18 -3.29 -3.68
CA PHE A 154 -3.34 -2.41 -3.57
C PHE A 154 -4.56 -3.04 -4.24
N GLU A 155 -5.69 -2.99 -3.54
CA GLU A 155 -6.98 -3.50 -4.00
C GLU A 155 -7.93 -2.34 -4.33
N VAL A 156 -8.70 -2.48 -5.41
CA VAL A 156 -9.74 -1.53 -5.76
C VAL A 156 -10.92 -1.73 -4.80
N GLU A 157 -11.19 -0.73 -3.98
CA GLU A 157 -12.41 -0.70 -3.18
C GLU A 157 -13.56 -0.20 -4.05
N GLU A 158 -14.59 -1.04 -4.25
CA GLU A 158 -15.84 -0.60 -4.86
C GLU A 158 -16.44 0.52 -4.02
N VAL A 159 -16.51 1.72 -4.59
CA VAL A 159 -17.27 2.82 -4.02
C VAL A 159 -18.74 2.44 -4.10
N ILE A 160 -19.25 1.93 -2.97
CA ILE A 160 -20.70 1.81 -2.77
C ILE A 160 -21.23 3.24 -2.71
N GLU A 161 -21.60 3.78 -3.88
CA GLU A 161 -22.34 5.02 -3.96
C GLU A 161 -23.59 4.84 -3.09
N PRO A 162 -23.81 5.68 -2.05
CA PRO A 162 -24.96 5.50 -1.19
C PRO A 162 -26.19 5.57 -2.09
N GLU A 163 -27.02 4.52 -2.08
CA GLU A 163 -28.29 4.54 -2.80
C GLU A 163 -29.01 5.82 -2.38
N ILE A 164 -29.04 6.81 -3.28
CA ILE A 164 -29.99 7.91 -3.17
C ILE A 164 -31.33 7.18 -3.16
N PRO A 165 -32.10 7.23 -2.05
CA PRO A 165 -33.35 6.50 -1.98
C PRO A 165 -34.19 6.97 -3.15
N LYS A 166 -34.45 6.06 -4.09
CA LYS A 166 -35.28 6.34 -5.26
C LYS A 166 -36.58 6.94 -4.73
N PRO A 167 -37.12 8.01 -5.34
CA PRO A 167 -38.44 8.52 -5.00
C PRO A 167 -39.54 7.56 -5.52
N GLU A 168 -39.55 6.36 -4.97
CA GLU A 168 -40.55 5.29 -5.02
C GLU A 168 -40.88 5.06 -3.52
N ASP A 169 -41.85 5.70 -2.85
CA ASP A 169 -43.23 6.01 -3.25
C ASP A 169 -43.83 7.21 -2.45
N GLU A 170 -43.38 8.45 -2.64
CA GLU A 170 -44.09 9.60 -2.01
C GLU A 170 -45.49 9.84 -2.62
N GLU A 171 -45.77 9.34 -3.83
CA GLU A 171 -47.03 9.52 -4.55
C GLU A 171 -48.14 8.51 -4.18
N LYS A 172 -48.07 7.84 -3.02
CA LYS A 172 -49.19 7.02 -2.50
C LYS A 172 -49.59 7.26 -1.05
N THR A 173 -48.84 8.06 -0.29
CA THR A 173 -49.13 8.32 1.13
C THR A 173 -50.13 9.45 1.35
N ALA A 174 -50.36 10.31 0.35
CA ALA A 174 -51.11 11.55 0.48
C ALA A 174 -52.57 11.51 0.00
N CYS A 175 -53.32 10.41 0.20
CA CYS A 175 -54.80 10.44 0.17
C CYS A 175 -55.49 9.19 0.74
N LYS A 176 -55.30 8.89 2.04
CA LYS A 176 -56.21 7.99 2.77
C LYS A 176 -57.15 8.85 3.62
N PRO A 177 -58.47 8.91 3.33
CA PRO A 177 -59.38 9.74 4.12
C PRO A 177 -59.43 9.22 5.56
N MET A 178 -59.14 10.10 6.52
CA MET A 178 -59.35 9.80 7.94
C MET A 178 -60.84 9.55 8.20
N PRO A 179 -61.20 8.63 9.12
CA PRO A 179 -62.59 8.44 9.51
C PRO A 179 -63.18 9.74 10.08
N LEU A 180 -64.38 10.10 9.63
CA LEU A 180 -65.05 11.31 10.10
C LEU A 180 -65.29 11.26 11.62
N PRO A 181 -64.94 12.31 12.39
CA PRO A 181 -65.39 12.42 13.77
C PRO A 181 -66.92 12.61 13.79
N SER A 182 -67.58 11.97 14.75
CA SER A 182 -69.06 11.90 14.87
C SER A 182 -69.76 13.24 15.15
N ASN A 183 -69.00 14.33 15.22
CA ASN A 183 -69.41 15.69 15.58
C ASN A 183 -69.93 16.50 14.36
N GLY A 184 -69.97 15.92 13.16
CA GLY A 184 -70.56 16.56 11.97
C GLY A 184 -69.73 17.67 11.29
N ALA A 185 -68.46 17.85 11.67
CA ALA A 185 -67.58 18.83 11.05
C ALA A 185 -67.16 18.43 9.63
N LYS A 186 -67.39 19.30 8.64
CA LYS A 186 -66.90 19.12 7.26
C LYS A 186 -65.54 19.79 7.09
N PHE A 187 -64.55 19.05 6.62
CA PHE A 187 -63.26 19.60 6.19
C PHE A 187 -63.30 19.98 4.71
N VAL A 188 -62.69 21.12 4.37
CA VAL A 188 -62.46 21.56 2.98
C VAL A 188 -60.97 21.38 2.69
N PHE A 189 -60.64 20.40 1.85
CA PHE A 189 -59.27 20.19 1.39
C PHE A 189 -58.97 21.18 0.26
N ARG A 190 -57.93 22.00 0.42
CA ARG A 190 -57.35 22.82 -0.65
C ARG A 190 -56.15 22.08 -1.23
N CYS A 191 -56.33 21.41 -2.36
CA CYS A 191 -55.21 20.96 -3.18
C CYS A 191 -54.56 22.17 -3.88
N GLN A 192 -53.25 22.13 -4.09
CA GLN A 192 -52.57 23.08 -4.96
C GLN A 192 -52.92 22.80 -6.43
N PRO A 193 -52.98 23.81 -7.31
CA PRO A 193 -53.62 23.72 -8.64
C PRO A 193 -52.80 22.97 -9.71
N ALA A 194 -51.99 21.98 -9.34
CA ALA A 194 -51.16 21.18 -10.25
C ALA A 194 -51.48 19.67 -10.21
N SER A 195 -52.28 19.18 -9.25
CA SER A 195 -52.68 17.77 -9.20
C SER A 195 -53.84 17.47 -10.17
N VAL A 196 -53.52 17.08 -11.40
CA VAL A 196 -54.49 16.48 -12.33
C VAL A 196 -54.63 15.01 -11.98
N CYS A 197 -55.73 14.62 -11.33
CA CYS A 197 -56.06 13.21 -11.14
C CYS A 197 -56.59 12.63 -12.44
N SER A 198 -56.02 11.50 -12.87
CA SER A 198 -56.58 10.62 -13.92
C SER A 198 -57.22 9.38 -13.31
#